data_AF-A0AAN7L7U5-F1
#
_entry.id   AF-A0AAN7L7U5-F1
#
_cell.length_a   1.000
_cell.length_b   1.000
_cell.length_c   1.000
_cell.angle_alpha   90.00
_cell.angle_beta   90.00
_cell.angle_gamma   90.00
#
_symmetry.space_group_name_H-M   'P 1'
#
loop_
_entity.id
_entity.type
_entity.pdbx_description
1 polymer ?
#
loop_
_entity_poly.entity_id
_entity_poly.type
_entity_poly.pdbx_seq_one_letter_code
_entity_poly.pdbx_strand_id
1 'polypeptide(L)' 'MAPPPNNSSGNAPRQEAPVKAPAKDPKKKDEKKDEDLSEEDLALKQQLELYVERVQDPNPGLQKAALESMRRT' A
#
# COMPACT_ATOMS: atom_id res chain seq x y z
N MET A 1 -9.33 63.84 2.42
CA MET A 1 -8.18 64.20 3.28
C MET A 1 -7.65 62.94 3.96
N ALA A 2 -6.35 62.96 4.24
CA ALA A 2 -5.40 61.86 4.47
C ALA A 2 -5.74 60.83 5.58
N PRO A 3 -5.09 59.64 5.58
CA PRO A 3 -5.19 58.65 6.66
C PRO A 3 -4.27 59.03 7.84
N PRO A 4 -4.60 58.67 9.09
CA PRO A 4 -3.61 58.65 10.15
C PRO A 4 -2.89 57.28 10.22
N PRO A 5 -1.57 57.29 10.51
CA PRO A 5 -0.74 56.10 10.68
C PRO A 5 -0.88 55.56 12.11
N ASN A 6 -0.34 54.36 12.38
CA ASN A 6 0.68 54.14 13.43
C ASN A 6 0.83 52.66 13.80
N ASN A 7 1.92 52.08 13.29
CA ASN A 7 3.01 51.40 14.02
C ASN A 7 2.72 50.35 15.12
N SER A 8 3.28 49.16 14.85
CA SER A 8 4.02 48.25 15.74
C SER A 8 3.49 47.93 17.15
N SER A 9 3.14 46.66 17.34
CA SER A 9 3.72 45.91 18.45
C SER A 9 3.65 44.41 18.17
N GLY A 10 4.80 43.74 18.26
CA GLY A 10 4.91 42.32 18.02
C GLY A 10 4.21 41.49 19.08
N ASN A 11 3.82 40.27 18.71
CA ASN A 11 3.85 39.16 19.63
C ASN A 11 3.98 37.84 18.86
N ALA A 12 4.81 36.96 19.43
CA ALA A 12 5.30 35.67 18.98
C ALA A 12 4.33 34.79 18.14
N PRO A 13 4.83 34.02 17.14
CA PRO A 13 4.23 32.73 16.85
C PRO A 13 4.67 31.76 17.95
N ARG A 14 3.78 31.61 18.93
CA ARG A 14 3.22 30.33 19.35
C ARG A 14 4.20 29.15 19.35
N GLN A 15 4.53 28.73 20.58
CA GLN A 15 5.07 27.41 20.90
C GLN A 15 4.35 26.33 20.09
N GLU A 16 5.02 25.79 19.08
CA GLU A 16 4.71 24.47 18.55
C GLU A 16 5.77 23.53 19.13
N ALA A 17 5.39 22.86 20.22
CA ALA A 17 6.08 21.67 20.64
C ALA A 17 6.20 20.76 19.42
N PRO A 18 7.40 20.21 19.10
CA PRO A 18 7.48 19.17 18.10
C PRO A 18 6.78 17.96 18.71
N VAL A 19 5.48 17.83 18.44
CA VAL A 19 4.77 16.57 18.59
C VAL A 19 5.43 15.61 17.61
N LYS A 20 6.46 14.97 18.16
CA LYS A 20 7.21 13.84 17.66
C LYS A 20 6.29 13.00 16.79
N ALA A 21 6.41 13.18 15.47
CA ALA A 21 5.79 12.29 14.51
C ALA A 21 6.24 10.87 14.90
N PRO A 22 5.32 9.90 15.10
CA PRO A 22 5.76 8.53 15.20
C PRO A 22 6.41 8.23 13.84
N ALA A 23 7.72 8.00 13.88
CA ALA A 23 8.46 7.50 12.75
C ALA A 23 7.71 6.25 12.26
N LYS A 24 7.01 6.40 11.13
CA LYS A 24 6.60 5.26 10.33
C LYS A 24 7.92 4.73 9.77
N ASP A 25 8.50 3.75 10.44
CA ASP A 25 9.42 2.81 9.83
C ASP A 25 8.55 1.74 9.15
N PRO A 26 8.44 1.72 7.81
CA PRO A 26 7.83 0.63 7.09
C PRO A 26 8.97 -0.19 6.48
N LYS A 27 9.83 -0.76 7.32
CA LYS A 27 10.86 -1.71 6.88
C LYS A 27 10.94 -2.82 7.92
N LYS A 28 10.83 -4.07 7.46
CA LYS A 28 10.83 -5.33 8.23
C LYS A 28 9.46 -5.94 8.59
N LYS A 29 8.50 -5.97 7.66
CA LYS A 29 7.38 -6.94 7.76
C LYS A 29 7.02 -7.57 6.43
N ASP A 30 8.04 -7.95 5.66
CA ASP A 30 7.84 -8.69 4.40
C ASP A 30 8.34 -10.14 4.52
N GLU A 31 9.48 -10.38 5.16
CA GLU A 31 10.12 -11.72 5.17
C GLU A 31 9.50 -12.77 6.11
N LYS A 32 8.53 -12.41 6.97
CA LYS A 32 7.83 -13.39 7.85
C LYS A 32 6.42 -13.74 7.40
N LYS A 33 5.97 -13.23 6.25
CA LYS A 33 4.59 -13.48 5.80
C LYS A 33 4.41 -14.79 5.06
N ASP A 34 5.48 -15.37 4.50
CA ASP A 34 5.39 -16.65 3.80
C ASP A 34 5.26 -17.86 4.76
N GLU A 35 5.71 -17.74 6.02
CA GLU A 35 5.74 -18.84 7.00
C GLU A 35 4.44 -18.97 7.84
N ASP A 36 3.56 -17.97 7.79
CA ASP A 36 2.28 -17.91 8.53
C ASP A 36 1.05 -17.93 7.60
N LEU A 37 1.21 -18.39 6.35
CA LEU A 37 0.06 -18.58 5.46
C LEU A 37 -0.80 -19.73 5.99
N SER A 38 -2.06 -19.43 6.34
CA SER A 38 -3.06 -20.46 6.61
C SER A 38 -3.19 -21.40 5.42
N GLU A 39 -3.57 -22.67 5.64
CA GLU A 39 -3.69 -23.69 4.57
C GLU A 39 -4.49 -23.20 3.35
N GLU A 40 -5.51 -22.37 3.57
CA GLU A 40 -6.28 -21.71 2.51
C GLU A 40 -5.45 -20.77 1.63
N ASP A 41 -4.62 -19.92 2.23
CA ASP A 41 -3.78 -18.98 1.49
C ASP A 41 -2.62 -19.70 0.80
N LEU A 42 -2.07 -20.75 1.42
CA LEU A 42 -1.07 -21.62 0.78
C LEU A 42 -1.65 -22.35 -0.44
N ALA A 43 -2.89 -22.84 -0.36
CA ALA A 43 -3.59 -23.42 -1.49
C ALA A 43 -3.86 -22.38 -2.58
N LEU A 44 -4.25 -21.17 -2.18
CA LEU A 44 -4.47 -20.06 -3.12
C LEU A 44 -3.18 -19.68 -3.85
N LYS A 45 -2.04 -19.60 -3.15
CA LYS A 45 -0.72 -19.32 -3.72
C LYS A 45 -0.33 -20.36 -4.78
N GLN A 46 -0.46 -21.65 -4.46
CA GLN A 46 -0.19 -22.73 -5.42
C GLN A 46 -1.12 -22.65 -6.64
N GLN A 47 -2.40 -22.35 -6.43
CA GLN A 47 -3.35 -22.20 -7.53
C GLN A 47 -3.01 -20.99 -8.43
N LEU A 48 -2.58 -19.87 -7.85
CA LEU A 48 -2.15 -18.70 -8.61
C LEU A 48 -0.88 -18.99 -9.43
N GLU A 49 0.07 -19.73 -8.87
CA GLU A 49 1.28 -20.15 -9.58
C GLU A 49 0.91 -21.00 -10.82
N LEU A 50 -0.03 -21.94 -10.69
CA LEU A 50 -0.56 -22.71 -11.81
C LEU A 50 -1.29 -21.84 -12.84
N TYR A 51 -2.05 -20.83 -12.41
CA TYR A 51 -2.72 -19.93 -13.36
C TYR A 51 -1.71 -19.09 -14.14
N VAL A 52 -0.61 -18.63 -13.53
CA VAL A 52 0.47 -17.91 -14.22
C VAL A 52 1.14 -18.80 -15.28
N GLU A 53 1.35 -20.08 -14.99
CA GLU A 53 1.86 -21.04 -15.96
C GLU A 53 0.86 -21.24 -17.13
N ARG A 54 -0.43 -21.44 -16.83
CA ARG A 54 -1.49 -21.63 -17.85
C ARG A 54 -1.73 -20.39 -18.71
N VAL A 55 -1.52 -19.18 -18.18
CA VAL A 55 -1.61 -17.93 -18.96
C VAL A 55 -0.45 -17.82 -19.96
N GLN A 56 0.69 -18.44 -19.67
CA GLN A 56 1.84 -18.49 -20.58
C GLN A 56 1.76 -19.66 -21.58
N ASP A 57 0.87 -20.62 -21.33
CA ASP A 57 0.64 -21.76 -22.23
C ASP A 57 0.20 -21.28 -23.63
N PRO A 58 0.69 -21.89 -24.73
CA PRO A 58 0.31 -21.52 -26.09
C PRO A 58 -1.15 -21.83 -26.45
N ASN A 59 -1.87 -22.62 -25.66
CA ASN A 59 -3.27 -22.93 -25.87
C ASN A 59 -4.18 -21.79 -25.41
N PRO A 60 -4.89 -21.10 -26.32
CA PRO A 60 -5.74 -19.96 -25.96
C PRO A 60 -6.93 -20.35 -25.07
N GLY A 61 -7.35 -21.62 -25.07
CA GLY A 61 -8.39 -22.12 -24.17
C GLY A 61 -7.94 -22.16 -22.72
N LEU A 62 -6.70 -22.59 -22.47
CA LEU A 62 -6.11 -22.64 -21.14
C LEU A 62 -5.83 -21.23 -20.59
N GLN A 63 -5.33 -20.32 -21.45
CA GLN A 63 -5.13 -18.92 -21.07
C GLN A 63 -6.44 -18.25 -20.62
N LYS A 64 -7.51 -18.40 -21.40
CA LYS A 64 -8.82 -17.80 -21.08
C LYS A 64 -9.40 -18.37 -19.80
N ALA A 65 -9.35 -19.69 -19.61
CA ALA A 65 -9.85 -20.34 -18.40
C ALA A 65 -9.09 -19.87 -17.15
N ALA A 66 -7.77 -19.69 -17.24
CA ALA A 66 -6.95 -19.17 -16.15
C ALA A 66 -7.30 -17.72 -15.82
N LEU A 67 -7.36 -16.83 -16.83
CA LEU A 67 -7.71 -15.42 -16.64
C LEU A 67 -9.13 -15.23 -16.08
N GLU A 68 -10.08 -16.03 -16.56
CA GLU A 68 -11.45 -15.96 -16.06
C GLU A 68 -11.55 -16.45 -14.60
N SER A 69 -10.77 -17.47 -14.23
CA SER A 69 -10.70 -17.92 -12.83
C SER A 69 -10.11 -16.84 -11.92
N MET A 70 -9.07 -16.12 -12.35
CA MET A 70 -8.50 -14.98 -11.59
C MET A 70 -9.46 -13.80 -11.44
N ARG A 71 -10.46 -13.67 -12.32
CA ARG A 71 -11.49 -12.63 -12.22
C ARG A 71 -12.60 -12.99 -11.23
N ARG A 72 -12.77 -14.28 -10.93
CA ARG A 72 -13.84 -14.82 -10.08
C ARG A 72 -13.45 -14.95 -8.60
N THR A 73 -12.16 -14.85 -8.28
CA THR A 73 -11.61 -14.72 -6.92
C THR A 73 -11.69 -13.29 -6.44
#